data_AF-A0A183GB58-F1
#
_entry.id   AF-A0A183GB58-F1
#
_cell.length_a   1.000
_cell.length_b   1.000
_cell.length_c   1.000
_cell.angle_alpha   90.00
_cell.angle_beta   90.00
_cell.angle_gamma   90.00
#
_symmetry.space_group_name_H-M   'P 1'
#
loop_
_entity.id
_entity.type
_entity.pdbx_description
1 polymer ?
#
loop_
_entity_poly.entity_id
_entity_poly.type
_entity_poly.pdbx_seq_one_letter_code
_entity_poly.pdbx_strand_id
1 'polypeptide(L)'
;MAYRHFKENYNVLKGFFPLFLSASLFRLNTGGDLENNTEMFSLREGPSRAYLLETLTPELRRDAHPCYSVWHQSGGFDDLFLYEACIRSIMGSRRLFDKVRIVRKGTGWVRDIWITGSEWNSDRDFMLHGMKESDRSTVPEGMFSKLRSMVSSRFTWYPPLIKELNLQQCSSGNVEWQYDVRLRVSRATVEKRLQDLAQTVERQRWRSLGRVHDYL
;
A
#
# COMPACT_ATOMS: atom_id res chain seq x y z
N MET A 1 15.48 23.07 -11.30
CA MET A 1 14.94 23.88 -10.17
C MET A 1 13.98 23.12 -9.26
N ALA A 2 13.29 22.05 -9.70
CA ALA A 2 12.36 21.27 -8.87
C ALA A 2 13.01 20.45 -7.71
N TYR A 3 14.31 20.15 -7.78
CA TYR A 3 15.02 19.31 -6.80
C TYR A 3 15.29 20.01 -5.45
N ARG A 4 15.37 21.35 -5.44
CA ARG A 4 15.74 22.12 -4.23
C ARG A 4 14.54 22.31 -3.28
N HIS A 5 13.32 22.32 -3.82
CA HIS A 5 12.08 22.47 -3.04
C HIS A 5 11.62 21.18 -2.34
N PHE A 6 12.11 20.01 -2.77
CA PHE A 6 11.75 18.72 -2.17
C PHE A 6 12.52 18.42 -0.87
N LYS A 7 13.72 19.02 -0.71
CA LYS A 7 14.57 18.81 0.49
C LYS A 7 14.10 19.63 1.70
N GLU A 8 13.53 20.81 1.46
CA GLU A 8 13.12 21.74 2.53
C GLU A 8 11.80 21.35 3.20
N ASN A 9 10.99 20.48 2.58
CA ASN A 9 9.64 20.13 3.06
C ASN A 9 9.56 18.77 3.78
N TYR A 10 10.68 18.12 4.12
CA TYR A 10 10.69 16.86 4.88
C TYR A 10 9.99 16.97 6.26
N ASN A 11 9.81 18.19 6.78
CA ASN A 11 9.10 18.46 8.03
C ASN A 11 7.57 18.59 7.87
N VAL A 12 7.03 18.52 6.65
CA VAL A 12 5.59 18.71 6.34
C VAL A 12 4.83 17.38 6.17
N LEU A 13 5.48 16.24 6.36
CA LEU A 13 4.81 14.92 6.34
C LEU A 13 3.97 14.63 7.60
N LYS A 14 3.84 15.60 8.52
CA LYS A 14 2.86 15.56 9.62
C LYS A 14 1.51 16.05 9.12
N GLY A 15 0.72 15.13 8.59
CA GLY A 15 -0.71 15.36 8.36
C GLY A 15 -1.08 15.57 6.91
N PHE A 16 -0.85 14.57 6.07
CA PHE A 16 -1.53 14.49 4.78
C PHE A 16 -2.08 13.08 4.57
N PHE A 17 -3.40 13.03 4.38
CA PHE A 17 -4.18 11.85 4.04
C PHE A 17 -3.75 11.28 2.70
N PRO A 18 -3.62 9.94 2.57
CA PRO A 18 -3.73 9.36 1.22
C PRO A 18 -4.61 8.11 1.18
N LEU A 19 -5.55 8.18 0.23
CA LEU A 19 -6.31 7.07 -0.31
C LEU A 19 -5.55 6.42 -1.50
N PHE A 20 -5.25 5.11 -1.41
CA PHE A 20 -5.22 4.04 -2.45
C PHE A 20 -4.43 4.29 -3.78
N LEU A 21 -3.64 3.38 -4.38
CA LEU A 21 -3.91 1.98 -4.69
C LEU A 21 -2.65 1.22 -5.18
N SER A 22 -1.49 1.28 -4.52
CA SER A 22 -0.57 0.13 -4.63
C SER A 22 0.27 -0.19 -3.40
N ALA A 23 -0.11 -1.29 -2.74
CA ALA A 23 0.79 -2.14 -1.95
C ALA A 23 1.92 -2.71 -2.82
N SER A 24 2.87 -1.87 -3.21
CA SER A 24 4.23 -2.32 -3.49
C SER A 24 4.99 -2.10 -2.18
N LEU A 25 5.27 -3.20 -1.50
CA LEU A 25 6.05 -3.18 -0.27
C LEU A 25 7.53 -3.22 -0.67
N PHE A 26 8.30 -2.23 -0.20
CA PHE A 26 9.74 -2.18 -0.41
C PHE A 26 10.40 -2.70 0.86
N ARG A 27 11.25 -3.71 0.69
CA ARG A 27 12.19 -4.14 1.74
C ARG A 27 13.50 -3.40 1.48
N LEU A 28 13.89 -2.46 2.34
CA LEU A 28 15.22 -1.85 2.32
C LEU A 28 16.15 -2.70 3.20
N ASN A 29 17.33 -3.03 2.67
CA ASN A 29 18.41 -3.70 3.34
C ASN A 29 19.45 -2.64 3.70
N THR A 30 19.33 -2.04 4.88
CA THR A 30 20.33 -1.11 5.39
C THR A 30 21.53 -1.95 5.82
N GLY A 31 22.55 -1.99 4.96
CA GLY A 31 23.71 -2.88 5.14
C GLY A 31 24.33 -2.79 6.53
N GLY A 32 24.58 -3.97 7.12
CA GLY A 32 25.18 -4.18 8.43
C GLY A 32 24.49 -5.34 9.13
N ASP A 33 25.03 -6.55 8.94
CA ASP A 33 24.65 -7.83 9.55
C ASP A 33 23.28 -8.44 9.16
N LEU A 34 23.36 -9.72 8.80
CA LEU A 34 22.36 -10.52 8.10
C LEU A 34 21.11 -10.90 8.91
N GLU A 35 20.83 -10.29 10.07
CA GLU A 35 19.76 -10.79 10.94
C GLU A 35 18.70 -9.82 11.48
N ASN A 36 18.87 -8.50 11.59
CA ASN A 36 17.87 -7.75 12.42
C ASN A 36 17.37 -6.38 11.97
N ASN A 37 17.74 -5.84 10.81
CA ASN A 37 17.27 -4.51 10.40
C ASN A 37 16.47 -4.56 9.09
N THR A 38 15.19 -4.95 9.20
CA THR A 38 14.23 -4.85 8.08
C THR A 38 13.40 -3.59 8.22
N GLU A 39 13.72 -2.54 7.44
CA GLU A 39 12.82 -1.41 7.27
C GLU A 39 11.91 -1.63 6.06
N MET A 40 10.63 -1.35 6.27
CA MET A 40 9.56 -1.70 5.35
C MET A 40 8.78 -0.44 4.99
N PHE A 41 8.90 -0.04 3.73
CA PHE A 41 8.27 1.19 3.25
C PHE A 41 7.05 0.86 2.39
N SER A 42 5.92 1.47 2.77
CA SER A 42 4.70 1.50 1.97
C SER A 42 4.73 2.79 1.16
N LEU A 43 5.02 2.70 -0.15
CA LEU A 43 5.16 3.87 -1.01
C LEU A 43 3.81 4.20 -1.66
N ARG A 44 3.13 5.19 -1.07
CA ARG A 44 1.71 5.48 -1.29
C ARG A 44 1.44 6.65 -2.26
N GLU A 45 2.47 7.31 -2.81
CA GLU A 45 2.26 8.53 -3.60
C GLU A 45 3.00 8.52 -4.94
N GLY A 46 2.47 9.21 -5.96
CA GLY A 46 3.10 9.36 -7.27
C GLY A 46 4.58 9.81 -7.21
N PRO A 47 4.93 10.87 -6.45
CA PRO A 47 6.32 11.31 -6.27
C PRO A 47 7.25 10.23 -5.70
N SER A 48 6.73 9.32 -4.87
CA SER A 48 7.52 8.23 -4.30
C SER A 48 7.92 7.17 -5.33
N ARG A 49 7.15 7.01 -6.42
CA ARG A 49 7.48 6.05 -7.50
C ARG A 49 8.43 6.63 -8.53
N ALA A 50 8.30 7.92 -8.84
CA ALA A 50 9.35 8.65 -9.55
C ALA A 50 10.68 8.51 -8.79
N TYR A 51 10.66 8.75 -7.48
CA TYR A 51 11.85 8.65 -6.65
C TYR A 51 12.50 7.25 -6.69
N LEU A 52 11.70 6.19 -6.60
CA LEU A 52 12.21 4.82 -6.73
C LEU A 52 12.84 4.54 -8.09
N LEU A 53 12.18 4.93 -9.18
CA LEU A 53 12.73 4.74 -10.52
C LEU A 53 14.06 5.50 -10.65
N GLU A 54 14.09 6.76 -10.20
CA GLU A 54 15.29 7.59 -10.27
C GLU A 54 16.42 7.12 -9.36
N THR A 55 16.09 6.49 -8.24
CA THR A 55 17.10 5.98 -7.28
C THR A 55 17.61 4.59 -7.65
N LEU A 56 16.72 3.69 -8.08
CA LEU A 56 17.04 2.28 -8.32
C LEU A 56 17.45 1.99 -9.76
N THR A 57 16.99 2.81 -10.70
CA THR A 57 17.23 2.67 -12.14
C THR A 57 17.39 4.04 -12.80
N PRO A 58 18.38 4.86 -12.38
CA PRO A 58 18.58 6.22 -12.93
C PRO A 58 18.76 6.24 -14.45
N GLU A 59 19.27 5.15 -15.02
CA GLU A 59 19.43 4.95 -16.47
C GLU A 59 18.10 4.99 -17.23
N LEU A 60 16.99 4.60 -16.60
CA LEU A 60 15.65 4.55 -17.20
C LEU A 60 14.90 5.89 -17.13
N ARG A 61 15.52 6.94 -16.57
CA ARG A 61 14.88 8.24 -16.38
C ARG A 61 14.34 8.84 -17.68
N ARG A 62 15.08 8.69 -18.79
CA ARG A 62 14.64 9.21 -20.10
C ARG A 62 13.43 8.45 -20.62
N ASP A 63 13.41 7.14 -20.45
CA ASP A 63 12.31 6.28 -20.89
C ASP A 63 11.03 6.53 -20.06
N ALA A 64 11.18 7.03 -18.83
CA ALA A 64 10.07 7.43 -17.98
C ALA A 64 9.42 8.79 -18.36
N HIS A 65 9.93 9.49 -19.38
CA HIS A 65 9.41 10.82 -19.76
C HIS A 65 7.89 10.85 -20.03
N PRO A 66 7.31 9.91 -20.80
CA PRO A 66 5.85 9.82 -20.98
C PRO A 66 5.08 9.70 -19.66
N CYS A 67 5.62 8.96 -18.70
CA CYS A 67 4.97 8.80 -17.39
C CYS A 67 4.92 10.13 -16.64
N TYR A 68 5.98 10.95 -16.71
CA TYR A 68 5.96 12.27 -16.11
C TYR A 68 4.91 13.19 -16.77
N SER A 69 4.69 13.06 -18.09
CA SER A 69 3.61 13.80 -18.77
C SER A 69 2.22 13.42 -18.24
N VAL A 70 1.96 12.14 -17.99
CA VAL A 70 0.73 11.66 -17.34
C VAL A 70 0.57 12.31 -15.96
N TRP A 71 1.63 12.29 -15.15
CA TRP A 71 1.61 12.88 -13.81
C TRP A 71 1.30 14.37 -13.83
N HIS A 72 1.96 15.12 -14.72
CA HIS A 72 1.77 16.58 -14.79
C HIS A 72 0.36 17.00 -15.20
N GLN A 73 -0.34 16.16 -15.94
CA GLN A 73 -1.69 16.41 -16.44
C GLN A 73 -2.77 15.66 -15.64
N SER A 74 -2.40 14.96 -14.56
CA SER A 74 -3.34 14.10 -13.84
C SER A 74 -4.44 14.92 -13.15
N GLY A 75 -5.70 14.58 -13.40
CA GLY A 75 -6.86 15.22 -12.80
C GLY A 75 -7.61 14.34 -11.79
N GLY A 76 -7.28 13.05 -11.71
CA GLY A 76 -8.01 12.12 -10.85
C GLY A 76 -7.35 10.76 -10.64
N PHE A 77 -8.10 9.87 -9.99
CA PHE A 77 -7.62 8.55 -9.57
C PHE A 77 -7.16 7.66 -10.73
N ASP A 78 -7.86 7.72 -11.86
CA ASP A 78 -7.52 6.91 -13.02
C ASP A 78 -6.17 7.32 -13.62
N ASP A 79 -5.86 8.61 -13.60
CA ASP A 79 -4.60 9.15 -14.12
C ASP A 79 -3.43 8.83 -13.18
N LEU A 80 -3.69 8.85 -11.86
CA LEU A 80 -2.73 8.35 -10.88
C LEU A 80 -2.44 6.86 -11.11
N PHE A 81 -3.47 6.04 -11.30
CA PHE A 81 -3.29 4.62 -11.58
C PHE A 81 -2.54 4.39 -12.91
N LEU A 82 -2.83 5.19 -13.93
CA LEU A 82 -2.11 5.18 -15.21
C LEU A 82 -0.62 5.52 -15.02
N TYR A 83 -0.33 6.60 -14.30
CA TYR A 83 1.04 7.00 -13.97
C TYR A 83 1.80 5.86 -13.28
N GLU A 84 1.20 5.26 -12.26
CA GLU A 84 1.75 4.13 -11.53
C GLU A 84 2.02 2.91 -12.43
N ALA A 85 1.08 2.61 -13.33
CA ALA A 85 1.20 1.54 -14.32
C ALA A 85 2.34 1.82 -15.31
N CYS A 86 2.48 3.07 -15.76
CA CYS A 86 3.51 3.52 -16.69
C CYS A 86 4.91 3.35 -16.07
N ILE A 87 5.15 3.92 -14.89
CA ILE A 87 6.44 3.79 -14.17
C ILE A 87 6.80 2.31 -13.96
N ARG A 88 5.84 1.49 -13.53
CA ARG A 88 6.07 0.05 -13.34
C ARG A 88 6.42 -0.66 -14.65
N SER A 89 5.92 -0.19 -15.78
CA SER A 89 6.22 -0.79 -17.09
C SER A 89 7.62 -0.43 -17.56
N ILE A 90 8.08 0.80 -17.29
CA ILE A 90 9.46 1.23 -17.54
C ILE A 90 10.45 0.42 -16.67
N MET A 91 10.18 0.27 -15.38
CA MET A 91 11.01 -0.56 -14.48
C MET A 91 10.97 -2.06 -14.82
N GLY A 92 10.01 -2.49 -15.64
CA GLY A 92 9.87 -3.85 -16.12
C GLY A 92 9.64 -4.90 -15.02
N SER A 93 10.22 -6.08 -15.24
CA SER A 93 10.10 -7.24 -14.33
C SER A 93 11.18 -7.27 -13.24
N ARG A 94 12.12 -6.31 -13.23
CA ARG A 94 13.19 -6.26 -12.23
C ARG A 94 12.59 -6.02 -10.84
N ARG A 95 12.90 -6.91 -9.91
CA ARG A 95 12.41 -6.87 -8.52
C ARG A 95 13.51 -6.86 -7.48
N LEU A 96 14.74 -7.18 -7.88
CA LEU A 96 15.91 -7.23 -7.03
C LEU A 96 16.87 -6.12 -7.42
N PHE A 97 17.19 -5.30 -6.43
CA PHE A 97 18.19 -4.26 -6.43
C PHE A 97 19.06 -4.49 -5.20
N ASP A 98 20.30 -3.99 -5.19
CA ASP A 98 21.31 -4.31 -4.18
C ASP A 98 20.75 -4.34 -2.75
N LYS A 99 20.09 -3.24 -2.37
CA LYS A 99 19.49 -3.08 -1.05
C LYS A 99 17.96 -3.10 -1.07
N VAL A 100 17.32 -3.28 -2.23
CA VAL A 100 15.87 -3.09 -2.35
C VAL A 100 15.22 -4.27 -3.05
N ARG A 101 14.21 -4.85 -2.41
CA ARG A 101 13.36 -5.85 -3.04
C ARG A 101 11.93 -5.34 -3.20
N ILE A 102 11.43 -5.38 -4.43
CA ILE A 102 10.03 -5.10 -4.75
C ILE A 102 9.27 -6.43 -4.74
N VAL A 103 8.34 -6.59 -3.82
CA VAL A 103 7.54 -7.83 -3.73
C VAL A 103 6.39 -7.84 -4.73
N ARG A 104 5.91 -9.04 -5.08
CA ARG A 104 4.71 -9.17 -5.91
C ARG A 104 3.50 -8.66 -5.13
N LYS A 105 2.56 -8.05 -5.85
CA LYS A 105 1.27 -7.64 -5.29
C LYS A 105 0.61 -8.82 -4.58
N GLY A 106 0.08 -8.60 -3.38
CA GLY A 106 -0.56 -9.63 -2.56
C GLY A 106 0.39 -10.48 -1.71
N THR A 107 1.70 -10.46 -1.98
CA THR A 107 2.68 -11.31 -1.26
C THR A 107 3.42 -10.60 -0.11
N GLY A 108 3.21 -9.30 0.05
CA GLY A 108 3.79 -8.53 1.16
C GLY A 108 3.09 -8.82 2.48
N TRP A 109 3.84 -8.78 3.58
CA TRP A 109 3.32 -9.05 4.94
C TRP A 109 2.62 -7.85 5.58
N VAL A 110 2.70 -6.68 4.91
CA VAL A 110 1.94 -5.48 5.23
C VAL A 110 1.01 -5.09 4.11
N ARG A 111 -0.21 -4.77 4.50
CA ARG A 111 -1.30 -4.44 3.58
C ARG A 111 -2.31 -3.54 4.24
N ASP A 112 -3.08 -2.83 3.42
CA ASP A 112 -4.23 -2.12 3.93
C ASP A 112 -5.30 -3.10 4.44
N ILE A 113 -5.99 -2.70 5.51
CA ILE A 113 -7.00 -3.50 6.20
C ILE A 113 -8.26 -3.71 5.37
N TRP A 114 -8.65 -2.70 4.57
CA TRP A 114 -9.86 -2.75 3.74
C TRP A 114 -9.75 -3.76 2.59
N ILE A 115 -8.53 -4.15 2.17
CA ILE A 115 -8.30 -5.09 1.04
C ILE A 115 -9.04 -6.41 1.25
N THR A 116 -9.12 -6.87 2.50
CA THR A 116 -9.78 -8.11 2.88
C THR A 116 -11.08 -7.85 3.66
N GLY A 117 -11.62 -6.63 3.61
CA GLY A 117 -12.80 -6.26 4.42
C GLY A 117 -12.53 -6.44 5.92
N SER A 118 -11.34 -6.02 6.36
CA SER A 118 -10.80 -6.12 7.72
C SER A 118 -10.55 -7.53 8.26
N GLU A 119 -10.62 -8.57 7.41
CA GLU A 119 -10.19 -9.91 7.83
C GLU A 119 -8.68 -9.99 7.99
N TRP A 120 -8.23 -10.80 8.94
CA TRP A 120 -6.81 -10.93 9.27
C TRP A 120 -6.44 -12.33 9.75
N ASN A 121 -5.14 -12.62 9.71
CA ASN A 121 -4.54 -13.85 10.21
C ASN A 121 -3.16 -13.56 10.83
N SER A 122 -2.95 -13.98 12.07
CA SER A 122 -1.71 -13.71 12.85
C SER A 122 -0.44 -14.26 12.20
N ASP A 123 -0.55 -15.39 11.49
CA ASP A 123 0.62 -16.08 10.94
C ASP A 123 1.01 -15.53 9.55
N ARG A 124 0.16 -14.66 8.99
CA ARG A 124 0.31 -14.09 7.65
C ARG A 124 0.52 -12.59 7.68
N ASP A 125 -0.23 -11.90 8.54
CA ASP A 125 -0.27 -10.45 8.63
C ASP A 125 0.71 -9.97 9.70
N PHE A 126 1.79 -9.30 9.27
CA PHE A 126 2.70 -8.66 10.21
C PHE A 126 2.14 -7.30 10.69
N MET A 127 1.58 -6.50 9.77
CA MET A 127 0.97 -5.22 10.11
C MET A 127 -0.15 -4.88 9.11
N LEU A 128 -1.25 -4.39 9.65
CA LEU A 128 -2.37 -3.84 8.88
C LEU A 128 -2.33 -2.32 8.96
N HIS A 129 -2.62 -1.64 7.86
CA HIS A 129 -2.66 -0.17 7.80
C HIS A 129 -3.89 0.34 7.05
N GLY A 130 -3.96 1.66 6.83
CA GLY A 130 -5.10 2.27 6.11
C GLY A 130 -6.34 2.43 6.99
N MET A 131 -6.15 2.63 8.29
CA MET A 131 -7.21 2.82 9.30
C MET A 131 -7.50 4.31 9.49
N LYS A 132 -8.07 4.95 8.47
CA LYS A 132 -8.50 6.35 8.55
C LYS A 132 -9.77 6.44 9.40
N GLU A 133 -9.78 7.28 10.43
CA GLU A 133 -10.90 7.31 11.39
C GLU A 133 -12.25 7.64 10.74
N SER A 134 -12.28 8.47 9.71
CA SER A 134 -13.54 8.78 8.99
C SER A 134 -14.13 7.59 8.23
N ASP A 135 -13.33 6.55 7.98
CA ASP A 135 -13.75 5.33 7.28
C ASP A 135 -13.99 4.17 8.27
N ARG A 136 -13.86 4.44 9.58
CA ARG A 136 -14.07 3.44 10.63
C ARG A 136 -15.54 3.11 10.77
N SER A 137 -15.86 1.83 10.93
CA SER A 137 -17.20 1.35 11.23
C SER A 137 -17.18 0.25 12.29
N THR A 138 -18.35 -0.09 12.82
CA THR A 138 -18.54 -1.20 13.74
C THR A 138 -18.91 -2.47 12.96
N VAL A 139 -18.43 -3.62 13.43
CA VAL A 139 -18.75 -4.90 12.79
C VAL A 139 -20.27 -5.11 12.86
N PRO A 140 -20.98 -5.28 11.73
CA PRO A 140 -22.42 -5.52 11.77
C PRO A 140 -22.71 -6.84 12.48
N GLU A 141 -23.75 -6.87 13.30
CA GLU A 141 -24.15 -8.07 14.04
C GLU A 141 -25.04 -9.01 13.20
N GLY A 142 -25.09 -10.28 13.61
CA GLY A 142 -25.99 -11.28 13.03
C GLY A 142 -25.74 -11.55 11.53
N MET A 143 -26.83 -11.64 10.75
CA MET A 143 -26.77 -11.96 9.32
C MET A 143 -25.98 -10.92 8.51
N PHE A 144 -26.00 -9.66 8.92
CA PHE A 144 -25.29 -8.57 8.23
C PHE A 144 -23.77 -8.67 8.36
N SER A 145 -23.25 -9.37 9.38
CA SER A 145 -21.81 -9.62 9.55
C SER A 145 -21.20 -10.34 8.35
N LYS A 146 -21.94 -11.30 7.79
CA LYS A 146 -21.54 -12.10 6.61
C LYS A 146 -21.77 -11.37 5.29
N LEU A 147 -22.63 -10.35 5.28
CA LEU A 147 -22.97 -9.54 4.11
C LEU A 147 -22.26 -8.18 4.09
N ARG A 148 -21.31 -7.96 5.00
CA ARG A 148 -20.63 -6.67 5.18
C ARG A 148 -20.00 -6.11 3.89
N SER A 149 -19.47 -6.97 3.03
CA SER A 149 -18.87 -6.56 1.75
C SER A 149 -19.88 -6.01 0.74
N MET A 150 -21.18 -6.25 0.94
CA MET A 150 -22.26 -5.68 0.10
C MET A 150 -22.78 -4.35 0.65
N VAL A 151 -22.74 -4.14 1.96
CA VAL A 151 -23.38 -2.99 2.63
C VAL A 151 -22.41 -1.88 3.00
N SER A 152 -21.11 -2.12 2.91
CA SER A 152 -20.08 -1.17 3.33
C SER A 152 -19.28 -0.63 2.15
N SER A 153 -18.81 0.61 2.30
CA SER A 153 -17.91 1.22 1.33
C SER A 153 -16.64 0.38 1.21
N ARG A 154 -16.02 0.41 0.03
CA ARG A 154 -14.72 -0.23 -0.24
C ARG A 154 -13.66 0.12 0.78
N PHE A 155 -13.73 1.33 1.34
CA PHE A 155 -12.73 1.89 2.26
C PHE A 155 -13.06 1.62 3.73
N THR A 156 -14.27 1.14 4.01
CA THR A 156 -14.70 0.85 5.36
C THR A 156 -13.77 -0.17 6.00
N TRP A 157 -13.32 0.14 7.20
CA TRP A 157 -12.58 -0.79 8.04
C TRP A 157 -13.23 -0.96 9.39
N TYR A 158 -13.01 -2.14 9.97
CA TYR A 158 -13.51 -2.52 11.28
C TYR A 158 -12.31 -2.72 12.20
N PRO A 159 -12.38 -2.19 13.43
CA PRO A 159 -11.25 -2.24 14.34
C PRO A 159 -10.93 -3.70 14.69
N PRO A 160 -9.66 -4.12 14.50
CA PRO A 160 -9.25 -5.44 14.91
C PRO A 160 -9.08 -5.51 16.43
N LEU A 161 -9.28 -4.42 17.18
CA LEU A 161 -9.16 -4.34 18.63
C LEU A 161 -10.53 -4.10 19.26
N ILE A 162 -10.85 -4.86 20.30
CA ILE A 162 -12.11 -4.78 21.03
C ILE A 162 -12.07 -3.61 22.04
N LYS A 163 -10.89 -3.34 22.59
CA LYS A 163 -10.67 -2.29 23.60
C LYS A 163 -9.86 -1.15 23.03
N GLU A 164 -10.15 0.05 23.53
CA GLU A 164 -9.30 1.20 23.31
C GLU A 164 -7.93 0.98 23.96
N LEU A 165 -6.88 1.35 23.24
CA LEU A 165 -5.51 1.27 23.74
C LEU A 165 -5.26 2.44 24.69
N ASN A 166 -4.85 2.12 25.91
CA ASN A 166 -4.27 3.12 26.79
C ASN A 166 -2.84 3.42 26.33
N LEU A 167 -2.68 4.49 25.55
CA LEU A 167 -1.39 4.92 25.01
C LEU A 167 -0.32 5.15 26.09
N GLN A 168 -0.72 5.50 27.32
CA GLN A 168 0.21 5.70 28.43
C GLN A 168 0.84 4.40 28.92
N GLN A 169 0.15 3.27 28.71
CA GLN A 169 0.67 1.96 29.07
C GLN A 169 1.54 1.36 27.97
N CYS A 170 1.46 1.84 26.73
CA CYS A 170 2.25 1.29 25.61
C CYS A 170 3.76 1.33 25.86
N SER A 171 4.26 2.36 26.57
CA SER A 171 5.68 2.50 26.93
C SER A 171 6.15 1.48 27.98
N SER A 172 5.22 0.90 28.74
CA SER A 172 5.53 -0.07 29.80
C SER A 172 5.74 -1.50 29.30
N GLY A 173 5.38 -1.79 28.04
CA GLY A 173 5.45 -3.15 27.46
C GLY A 173 4.40 -4.13 27.97
N ASN A 174 3.57 -3.75 28.94
CA ASN A 174 2.57 -4.61 29.58
C ASN A 174 1.16 -4.53 28.96
N VAL A 175 1.03 -3.89 27.79
CA VAL A 175 -0.27 -3.75 27.12
C VAL A 175 -0.62 -5.04 26.41
N GLU A 176 -1.71 -5.67 26.85
CA GLU A 176 -2.30 -6.80 26.17
C GLU A 176 -3.23 -6.32 25.04
N TRP A 177 -2.95 -6.75 23.81
CA TRP A 177 -3.75 -6.42 22.64
C TRP A 177 -4.94 -7.38 22.53
N GLN A 178 -6.14 -6.87 22.83
CA GLN A 178 -7.36 -7.68 22.75
C GLN A 178 -7.97 -7.59 21.35
N TYR A 179 -7.70 -8.60 20.53
CA TYR A 179 -8.15 -8.61 19.14
C TYR A 179 -9.60 -9.11 18.97
N ASP A 180 -10.34 -8.50 18.06
CA ASP A 180 -11.64 -8.98 17.60
C ASP A 180 -11.45 -10.23 16.72
N VAL A 181 -11.70 -11.38 17.33
CA VAL A 181 -11.55 -12.68 16.68
C VAL A 181 -12.63 -12.97 15.64
N ARG A 182 -13.72 -12.18 15.56
CA ARG A 182 -14.78 -12.36 14.55
C ARG A 182 -14.30 -12.14 13.13
N LEU A 183 -13.25 -11.33 12.98
CA LEU A 183 -12.61 -11.03 11.70
C LEU A 183 -11.35 -11.87 11.46
N ARG A 184 -11.00 -12.76 12.39
CA ARG A 184 -9.88 -13.68 12.21
C ARG A 184 -10.30 -14.81 11.28
N VAL A 185 -9.54 -15.01 10.21
CA VAL A 185 -9.78 -16.06 9.22
C VAL A 185 -8.52 -16.93 9.02
N SER A 186 -8.67 -18.03 8.29
CA SER A 186 -7.53 -18.86 7.94
C SER A 186 -6.58 -18.13 6.99
N ARG A 187 -5.30 -18.49 7.04
CA ARG A 187 -4.28 -18.00 6.10
C ARG A 187 -4.71 -18.18 4.64
N ALA A 188 -5.27 -19.34 4.29
CA ALA A 188 -5.73 -19.65 2.94
C ALA A 188 -6.81 -18.66 2.45
N THR A 189 -7.72 -18.23 3.32
CA THR A 189 -8.75 -17.24 2.98
C THR A 189 -8.13 -15.89 2.65
N VAL A 190 -7.18 -15.42 3.46
CA VAL A 190 -6.48 -14.15 3.21
C VAL A 190 -5.69 -14.20 1.90
N GLU A 191 -4.90 -15.26 1.70
CA GLU A 191 -4.08 -15.44 0.50
C GLU A 191 -4.93 -15.48 -0.77
N LYS A 192 -6.06 -16.18 -0.75
CA LYS A 192 -6.99 -16.22 -1.90
C LYS A 192 -7.48 -14.82 -2.28
N ARG A 193 -7.96 -14.03 -1.30
CA ARG A 193 -8.44 -12.66 -1.57
C ARG A 193 -7.35 -11.75 -2.12
N LEU A 194 -6.13 -11.89 -1.61
CA LEU A 194 -4.98 -11.12 -2.07
C LEU A 194 -4.55 -11.50 -3.48
N GLN A 195 -4.62 -12.79 -3.82
CA GLN A 195 -4.38 -13.27 -5.17
C GLN A 195 -5.43 -12.74 -6.14
N ASP A 196 -6.72 -12.79 -5.78
CA ASP A 196 -7.83 -12.27 -6.59
C ASP A 196 -7.68 -10.76 -6.85
N LEU A 197 -7.31 -10.00 -5.80
CA LEU A 197 -7.00 -8.58 -5.94
C LEU A 197 -5.80 -8.36 -6.86
N ALA A 198 -4.71 -9.11 -6.67
CA ALA A 198 -3.49 -8.97 -7.48
C ALA A 198 -3.77 -9.21 -8.96
N GLN A 199 -4.56 -10.23 -9.30
CA GLN A 199 -4.99 -10.49 -10.67
C GLN A 199 -5.87 -9.36 -11.23
N THR A 200 -6.79 -8.83 -10.43
CA THR A 200 -7.68 -7.74 -10.83
C THR A 200 -6.89 -6.46 -11.14
N VAL A 201 -5.98 -6.08 -10.24
CA VAL A 201 -5.09 -4.93 -10.42
C VAL A 201 -4.19 -5.11 -11.63
N GLU A 202 -3.71 -6.34 -11.90
CA GLU A 202 -2.88 -6.59 -13.07
C GLU A 202 -3.66 -6.43 -14.39
N ARG A 203 -4.91 -6.90 -14.44
CA ARG A 203 -5.79 -6.66 -15.60
C ARG A 203 -6.06 -5.16 -15.80
N GLN A 204 -6.31 -4.43 -14.71
CA GLN A 204 -6.49 -2.97 -14.76
C GLN A 204 -5.24 -2.27 -15.27
N ARG A 205 -4.05 -2.69 -14.84
CA ARG A 205 -2.76 -2.14 -15.30
C ARG A 205 -2.62 -2.24 -16.82
N TRP A 206 -2.91 -3.40 -17.39
CA TRP A 206 -2.82 -3.58 -18.84
C TRP A 206 -3.80 -2.70 -19.60
N ARG A 207 -5.03 -2.56 -19.09
CA ARG A 207 -6.05 -1.68 -19.68
C ARG A 207 -5.65 -0.21 -19.60
N SER A 208 -5.12 0.23 -18.46
CA SER A 208 -4.73 1.63 -18.28
C SER A 208 -3.59 2.01 -19.19
N LEU A 209 -2.59 1.14 -19.40
CA LEU A 209 -1.44 1.45 -20.25
C LEU A 209 -1.79 1.83 -21.69
N GLY A 210 -2.93 1.36 -22.22
CA GLY A 210 -3.42 1.80 -23.53
C GLY A 210 -3.70 3.30 -23.60
N ARG A 211 -3.94 3.97 -22.47
CA ARG A 211 -4.23 5.40 -22.37
C ARG A 211 -2.99 6.30 -22.25
N VAL A 212 -1.77 5.74 -22.19
CA VAL A 212 -0.56 6.58 -22.09
C VAL A 212 -0.44 7.55 -23.28
N HIS A 213 -0.89 7.13 -24.47
CA HIS A 213 -0.86 7.95 -25.68
C HIS A 213 -1.73 9.21 -25.61
N ASP A 214 -2.73 9.25 -24.72
CA ASP A 214 -3.58 10.42 -24.51
C ASP A 214 -2.81 11.62 -23.89
N TYR A 215 -1.57 11.38 -23.42
CA TYR A 215 -0.73 12.33 -22.68
C TYR A 215 0.61 12.63 -23.38
N LEU A 216 0.80 12.13 -24.60
CA LEU A 216 1.98 12.38 -25.45
C LEU A 216 1.75 13.60 -26.35
#